data_AF-A0A5M9H4K6-F1
#
_entry.id   AF-A0A5M9H4K6-F1
#
_cell.length_a   1.000
_cell.length_b   1.000
_cell.length_c   1.000
_cell.angle_alpha   90.00
_cell.angle_beta   90.00
_cell.angle_gamma   90.00
#
_symmetry.space_group_name_H-M   'P 1'
#
loop_
_entity.id
_entity.type
_entity.pdbx_description
1 polymer ?
#
loop_
_entity_poly.entity_id
_entity_poly.type
_entity_poly.pdbx_seq_one_letter_code
_entity_poly.pdbx_strand_id
1 'polypeptide(L)'
;MSATHELVLDDFHYKKPTHFYYEPFSNANIYPRDLIERFFTSLKIATDFTSGYAQLLMVPKDRSINVSGDLPLMMGISTRSYPSYFDDFYWNLEDYPKITKLQQDELKKVFTAVRDSSNNQIIFALRRFYKSNLRSEEEDIINDLIIALEMLLSDSEKGEITHKLALRLVALLSKSKPDRYEPLTVFANVKKIYAYRSHIVHGAYKKKINKEIQLTDNNTIPIVTLTNEYLRQLLIILLHEHAYLKPSAIDNLLLTGVPNHF
;
A
#
# COMPACT_ATOMS: atom_id res chain seq x y z
N MET A 1 -16.57 21.71 -0.19
CA MET A 1 -15.71 20.53 -0.37
C MET A 1 -16.03 19.95 -1.73
N SER A 2 -15.14 20.09 -2.70
CA SER A 2 -15.19 19.28 -3.92
C SER A 2 -14.47 17.97 -3.64
N ALA A 3 -15.06 16.84 -4.03
CA ALA A 3 -14.32 15.59 -4.07
C ALA A 3 -13.22 15.73 -5.13
N THR A 4 -11.97 15.39 -4.79
CA THR A 4 -10.88 15.40 -5.76
C THR A 4 -10.90 14.16 -6.65
N HIS A 5 -11.44 13.05 -6.12
CA HIS A 5 -11.56 11.74 -6.77
C HIS A 5 -12.73 10.96 -6.15
N GLU A 6 -13.26 9.97 -6.87
CA GLU A 6 -14.27 9.03 -6.35
C GLU A 6 -14.01 7.59 -6.85
N LEU A 7 -14.38 6.61 -6.02
CA LEU A 7 -14.49 5.21 -6.40
C LEU A 7 -15.96 4.85 -6.41
N VAL A 8 -16.50 4.60 -7.60
CA VAL A 8 -17.89 4.19 -7.78
C VAL A 8 -17.97 2.67 -7.85
N LEU A 9 -18.82 2.09 -7.01
CA LEU A 9 -19.14 0.66 -7.00
C LEU A 9 -20.60 0.48 -7.38
N ASP A 10 -20.84 0.05 -8.62
CA ASP A 10 -22.18 -0.26 -9.09
C ASP A 10 -22.65 -1.62 -8.58
N ASP A 11 -23.97 -1.78 -8.46
CA ASP A 11 -24.61 -3.04 -8.08
C ASP A 11 -24.15 -3.63 -6.73
N PHE A 12 -23.80 -2.75 -5.78
CA PHE A 12 -23.52 -3.18 -4.41
C PHE A 12 -24.81 -3.64 -3.70
N HIS A 13 -24.81 -4.89 -3.25
CA HIS A 13 -25.92 -5.48 -2.51
C HIS A 13 -25.56 -5.68 -1.04
N TYR A 14 -26.37 -5.11 -0.14
CA TYR A 14 -26.25 -5.31 1.29
C TYR A 14 -27.42 -6.13 1.83
N LYS A 15 -27.11 -7.26 2.47
CA LYS A 15 -28.12 -8.08 3.16
C LYS A 15 -28.30 -7.55 4.58
N LYS A 16 -29.45 -6.91 4.85
CA LYS A 16 -29.81 -6.42 6.19
C LYS A 16 -29.81 -7.57 7.22
N PRO A 17 -29.12 -7.45 8.37
CA PRO A 17 -29.22 -8.40 9.48
C PRO A 17 -30.63 -8.41 10.09
N THR A 18 -31.04 -9.56 10.62
CA THR A 18 -32.39 -9.79 11.17
C THR A 18 -32.77 -8.91 12.37
N HIS A 19 -31.79 -8.36 13.10
CA HIS A 19 -32.00 -7.60 14.35
C HIS A 19 -31.59 -6.13 14.28
N PHE A 20 -31.57 -5.52 13.09
CA PHE A 20 -31.09 -4.14 12.92
C PHE A 20 -32.22 -3.09 13.08
N TYR A 21 -32.16 -2.33 14.17
CA TYR A 21 -33.09 -1.23 14.51
C TYR A 21 -32.67 0.15 13.96
N TYR A 22 -31.43 0.32 13.47
CA TYR A 22 -30.87 1.60 13.02
C TYR A 22 -30.68 1.68 11.49
N GLU A 23 -30.52 2.90 10.95
CA GLU A 23 -30.15 3.14 9.56
C GLU A 23 -28.78 2.50 9.27
N PRO A 24 -28.70 1.43 8.45
CA PRO A 24 -27.47 0.68 8.30
C PRO A 24 -26.36 1.52 7.68
N PHE A 25 -26.70 2.47 6.80
CA PHE A 25 -25.79 3.31 6.01
C PHE A 25 -24.96 4.31 6.80
N SER A 26 -25.31 4.50 8.08
CA SER A 26 -24.50 5.24 9.07
C SER A 26 -23.34 4.40 9.65
N ASN A 27 -23.19 3.13 9.28
CA ASN A 27 -22.13 2.26 9.77
C ASN A 27 -21.12 1.93 8.66
N ALA A 28 -19.90 2.43 8.77
CA ALA A 28 -18.83 2.20 7.79
C ALA A 28 -18.51 0.71 7.54
N ASN A 29 -18.83 -0.19 8.49
CA ASN A 29 -18.58 -1.62 8.37
C ASN A 29 -19.47 -2.33 7.35
N ILE A 30 -20.59 -1.73 6.93
CA ILE A 30 -21.46 -2.34 5.91
C ILE A 30 -20.87 -2.21 4.50
N TYR A 31 -20.01 -1.19 4.29
CA TYR A 31 -19.42 -0.90 2.98
C TYR A 31 -18.28 -1.89 2.72
N PRO A 32 -17.94 -2.17 1.45
CA PRO A 32 -16.89 -3.12 1.10
C PRO A 32 -15.50 -2.52 1.34
N ARG A 33 -15.16 -2.23 2.61
CA ARG A 33 -13.93 -1.51 2.99
C ARG A 33 -12.68 -2.18 2.47
N ASP A 34 -12.57 -3.51 2.52
CA ASP A 34 -11.40 -4.23 1.99
C ASP A 34 -11.16 -3.93 0.51
N LEU A 35 -12.23 -3.77 -0.30
CA LEU A 35 -12.13 -3.41 -1.71
C LEU A 35 -11.71 -1.95 -1.89
N ILE A 36 -12.24 -1.04 -1.06
CA ILE A 36 -11.91 0.39 -1.08
C ILE A 36 -10.44 0.60 -0.68
N GLU A 37 -10.00 -0.05 0.40
CA GLU A 37 -8.61 -0.04 0.86
C GLU A 37 -7.67 -0.59 -0.22
N ARG A 38 -8.04 -1.72 -0.86
CA ARG A 38 -7.30 -2.26 -2.01
C ARG A 38 -7.17 -1.27 -3.16
N PHE A 39 -8.19 -0.48 -3.45
CA PHE A 39 -8.14 0.55 -4.49
C PHE A 39 -7.10 1.62 -4.15
N PHE A 40 -7.14 2.20 -2.95
CA PHE A 40 -6.18 3.23 -2.54
C PHE A 40 -4.74 2.70 -2.41
N THR A 41 -4.58 1.45 -1.98
CA THR A 41 -3.26 0.79 -2.02
C THR A 41 -2.79 0.61 -3.46
N SER A 42 -3.68 0.22 -4.38
CA SER A 42 -3.35 0.08 -5.80
C SER A 42 -2.98 1.42 -6.44
N LEU A 43 -3.66 2.51 -6.06
CA LEU A 43 -3.30 3.88 -6.45
C LEU A 43 -1.88 4.18 -6.03
N LYS A 44 -1.54 3.98 -4.76
CA LYS A 44 -0.18 4.17 -4.24
C LYS A 44 0.82 3.30 -5.00
N ILE A 45 0.48 2.05 -5.30
CA ILE A 45 1.37 1.14 -6.03
C ILE A 45 1.66 1.64 -7.45
N ALA A 46 0.64 2.08 -8.18
CA ALA A 46 0.76 2.50 -9.57
C ALA A 46 1.41 3.88 -9.73
N THR A 47 1.15 4.81 -8.80
CA THR A 47 1.48 6.24 -9.01
C THR A 47 2.45 6.84 -7.99
N ASP A 48 2.68 6.13 -6.88
CA ASP A 48 3.33 6.66 -5.68
C ASP A 48 2.58 7.82 -4.99
N PHE A 49 1.34 8.12 -5.42
CA PHE A 49 0.50 9.10 -4.73
C PHE A 49 -0.26 8.44 -3.57
N THR A 50 -0.26 9.14 -2.44
CA THR A 50 -1.01 8.72 -1.26
C THR A 50 -2.34 9.46 -1.22
N SER A 51 -3.43 8.74 -0.99
CA SER A 51 -4.78 9.31 -0.89
C SER A 51 -5.66 8.43 0.00
N GLY A 52 -6.94 8.76 0.08
CA GLY A 52 -7.93 8.05 0.87
C GLY A 52 -9.33 8.60 0.64
N TYR A 53 -10.23 8.37 1.60
CA TYR A 53 -11.62 8.77 1.49
C TYR A 53 -12.14 9.36 2.80
N ALA A 54 -12.91 10.44 2.67
CA ALA A 54 -13.54 11.14 3.80
C ALA A 54 -15.02 10.77 3.98
N GLN A 55 -15.62 10.10 2.98
CA GLN A 55 -17.05 9.79 2.96
C GLN A 55 -17.28 8.42 2.30
N LEU A 56 -18.30 7.73 2.77
CA LEU A 56 -18.88 6.54 2.15
C LEU A 56 -20.34 6.86 1.87
N LEU A 57 -20.70 6.86 0.59
CA LEU A 57 -21.99 7.30 0.10
C LEU A 57 -22.65 6.17 -0.68
N MET A 58 -23.97 6.06 -0.58
CA MET A 58 -24.78 5.13 -1.34
C MET A 58 -25.95 5.86 -1.97
N VAL A 59 -26.16 5.58 -3.26
CA VAL A 59 -27.33 6.02 -4.01
C VAL A 59 -28.17 4.77 -4.31
N PRO A 60 -29.39 4.65 -3.76
CA PRO A 60 -30.24 3.50 -4.05
C PRO A 60 -30.70 3.53 -5.51
N LYS A 61 -30.69 2.36 -6.17
CA LYS A 61 -31.19 2.23 -7.56
C LYS A 61 -32.71 2.40 -7.64
N ASP A 62 -33.43 1.92 -6.64
CA ASP A 62 -34.88 2.06 -6.55
C ASP A 62 -35.28 3.28 -5.70
N ARG A 63 -36.04 4.19 -6.30
CA ARG A 63 -36.57 5.42 -5.67
C ARG A 63 -37.74 5.16 -4.71
N SER A 64 -37.87 3.97 -4.14
CA SER A 64 -39.01 3.61 -3.27
C SER A 64 -39.01 4.36 -1.93
N ILE A 65 -38.00 5.18 -1.67
CA ILE A 65 -37.91 6.08 -0.53
C ILE A 65 -38.46 7.43 -0.98
N ASN A 66 -39.61 7.81 -0.44
CA ASN A 66 -40.23 9.11 -0.70
C ASN A 66 -39.36 10.21 -0.09
N VAL A 67 -38.76 11.05 -0.94
CA VAL A 67 -38.03 12.26 -0.52
C VAL A 67 -38.81 13.48 -0.99
N SER A 68 -38.92 14.49 -0.12
CA SER A 68 -39.48 15.79 -0.45
C SER A 68 -38.37 16.69 -1.02
N GLY A 69 -38.58 17.22 -2.23
CA GLY A 69 -37.66 18.12 -2.93
C GLY A 69 -36.80 17.42 -3.99
N ASP A 70 -36.27 18.18 -4.95
CA ASP A 70 -35.43 17.69 -6.07
C ASP A 70 -34.00 17.33 -5.63
N LEU A 71 -33.83 16.77 -4.43
CA LEU A 71 -32.53 16.34 -3.92
C LEU A 71 -32.29 14.86 -4.27
N PRO A 72 -31.09 14.51 -4.78
CA PRO A 72 -30.74 13.12 -4.99
C PRO A 72 -30.72 12.42 -3.63
N LEU A 73 -31.47 11.31 -3.52
CA LEU A 73 -31.43 10.50 -2.32
C LEU A 73 -30.05 9.88 -2.16
N MET A 74 -29.31 10.36 -1.16
CA MET A 74 -27.98 9.91 -0.82
C MET A 74 -27.93 9.61 0.68
N MET A 75 -27.47 8.42 1.01
CA MET A 75 -27.24 8.00 2.40
C MET A 75 -25.76 7.71 2.58
N GLY A 76 -25.24 7.85 3.79
CA GLY A 76 -23.81 7.67 3.99
C GLY A 76 -23.30 7.95 5.39
N ILE A 77 -21.99 7.87 5.52
CA ILE A 77 -21.23 8.22 6.72
C ILE A 77 -19.94 8.94 6.34
N SER A 78 -19.59 9.97 7.10
CA SER A 78 -18.26 10.57 7.08
C SER A 78 -17.25 9.71 7.84
N THR A 79 -16.04 9.58 7.32
CA THR A 79 -14.94 8.80 7.89
C THR A 79 -13.63 9.56 7.76
N ARG A 80 -12.62 9.20 8.55
CA ARG A 80 -11.26 9.72 8.44
C ARG A 80 -10.32 8.61 7.98
N SER A 81 -10.42 8.24 6.70
CA SER A 81 -9.62 7.19 6.07
C SER A 81 -8.70 7.79 5.00
N TYR A 82 -7.92 8.80 5.38
CA TYR A 82 -6.98 9.52 4.53
C TYR A 82 -5.78 10.02 5.37
N PRO A 83 -4.64 10.35 4.75
CA PRO A 83 -3.46 10.88 5.45
C PRO A 83 -3.73 12.16 6.26
N SER A 84 -3.11 12.31 7.43
CA SER A 84 -3.39 13.45 8.33
C SER A 84 -3.10 14.82 7.72
N TYR A 85 -2.16 14.93 6.78
CA TYR A 85 -1.85 16.19 6.12
C TYR A 85 -3.02 16.76 5.30
N PHE A 86 -4.05 15.94 4.99
CA PHE A 86 -5.27 16.48 4.38
C PHE A 86 -6.06 17.35 5.36
N ASP A 87 -5.97 17.13 6.68
CA ASP A 87 -6.71 17.92 7.66
C ASP A 87 -6.29 19.42 7.63
N ASP A 88 -5.09 19.72 7.14
CA ASP A 88 -4.57 21.09 6.96
C ASP A 88 -4.95 21.71 5.60
N PHE A 89 -6.15 21.41 5.10
CA PHE A 89 -6.70 21.93 3.84
C PHE A 89 -5.84 21.64 2.60
N TYR A 90 -5.12 20.52 2.56
CA TYR A 90 -4.26 20.15 1.43
C TYR A 90 -4.98 20.17 0.07
N TRP A 91 -6.28 19.88 0.04
CA TRP A 91 -7.10 19.94 -1.17
C TRP A 91 -7.32 21.36 -1.72
N ASN A 92 -6.96 22.41 -0.98
CA ASN A 92 -7.04 23.81 -1.42
C ASN A 92 -5.74 24.30 -2.09
N LEU A 93 -4.69 23.47 -2.17
CA LEU A 93 -3.46 23.84 -2.88
C LEU A 93 -3.74 24.04 -4.38
N GLU A 94 -3.11 25.06 -4.97
CA GLU A 94 -3.26 25.35 -6.41
C GLU A 94 -2.68 24.24 -7.29
N ASP A 95 -1.58 23.64 -6.84
CA ASP A 95 -0.93 22.50 -7.47
C ASP A 95 -1.17 21.25 -6.64
N TYR A 96 -1.71 20.22 -7.29
CA TYR A 96 -2.02 18.94 -6.69
C TYR A 96 -1.68 17.81 -7.67
N PRO A 97 -1.30 16.62 -7.17
CA PRO A 97 -0.94 15.51 -8.03
C PRO A 97 -2.07 15.14 -8.98
N LYS A 98 -1.77 15.06 -10.28
CA LYS A 98 -2.70 14.62 -11.33
C LYS A 98 -2.26 13.27 -11.86
N ILE A 99 -3.22 12.36 -12.05
CA ILE A 99 -2.97 11.03 -12.61
C ILE A 99 -2.94 11.14 -14.13
N THR A 100 -1.82 10.77 -14.74
CA THR A 100 -1.68 10.68 -16.19
C THR A 100 -2.43 9.48 -16.76
N LYS A 101 -2.68 9.46 -18.08
CA LYS A 101 -3.32 8.31 -18.72
C LYS A 101 -2.55 7.00 -18.53
N LEU A 102 -1.22 7.05 -18.62
CA LEU A 102 -0.34 5.90 -18.38
C LEU A 102 -0.47 5.37 -16.95
N GLN A 103 -0.48 6.26 -15.95
CA GLN A 103 -0.68 5.90 -14.56
C GLN A 103 -2.08 5.32 -14.31
N GLN A 104 -3.11 5.83 -14.99
CA GLN A 104 -4.46 5.29 -14.90
C GLN A 104 -4.54 3.87 -15.46
N ASP A 105 -3.89 3.60 -16.59
CA ASP A 105 -3.85 2.26 -17.19
C ASP A 105 -3.07 1.29 -16.29
N GLU A 106 -1.99 1.74 -15.66
CA GLU A 106 -1.25 0.95 -14.67
C GLU A 106 -2.09 0.68 -13.41
N LEU A 107 -2.79 1.69 -12.89
CA LEU A 107 -3.72 1.54 -11.77
C LEU A 107 -4.78 0.47 -12.09
N LYS A 108 -5.35 0.47 -13.30
CA LYS A 108 -6.33 -0.54 -13.70
C LYS A 108 -5.74 -1.96 -13.64
N LYS A 109 -4.52 -2.15 -14.14
CA LYS A 109 -3.83 -3.45 -14.10
C LYS A 109 -3.56 -3.91 -12.67
N VAL A 110 -2.94 -3.04 -11.87
CA VAL A 110 -2.60 -3.33 -10.46
C VAL A 110 -3.86 -3.60 -9.66
N PHE A 111 -4.91 -2.78 -9.79
CA PHE A 111 -6.14 -2.98 -9.05
C PHE A 111 -6.84 -4.29 -9.40
N THR A 112 -6.83 -4.70 -10.68
CA THR A 112 -7.36 -6.00 -11.10
C THR A 112 -6.60 -7.14 -10.43
N ALA A 113 -5.26 -7.11 -10.47
CA ALA A 113 -4.42 -8.12 -9.82
C ALA A 113 -4.61 -8.16 -8.30
N VAL A 114 -4.69 -7.00 -7.65
CA VAL A 114 -4.92 -6.88 -6.21
C VAL A 114 -6.31 -7.36 -5.80
N ARG A 115 -7.35 -7.01 -6.56
CA ARG A 115 -8.74 -7.40 -6.29
C ARG A 115 -8.90 -8.91 -6.40
N ASP A 116 -8.31 -9.51 -7.43
CA ASP A 116 -8.48 -10.93 -7.74
C ASP A 116 -7.49 -11.82 -6.96
N SER A 117 -6.54 -11.22 -6.24
CA SER A 117 -5.60 -11.94 -5.37
C SER A 117 -6.26 -12.53 -4.14
N SER A 118 -6.20 -13.86 -4.04
CA SER A 118 -6.61 -14.67 -2.88
C SER A 118 -5.44 -15.09 -1.99
N ASN A 119 -4.20 -14.69 -2.32
CA ASN A 119 -3.02 -15.06 -1.55
C ASN A 119 -2.96 -14.26 -0.24
N ASN A 120 -2.98 -14.96 0.91
CA ASN A 120 -2.97 -14.34 2.23
C ASN A 120 -1.74 -13.44 2.47
N GLN A 121 -0.54 -13.83 2.03
CA GLN A 121 0.67 -13.02 2.23
C GLN A 121 0.54 -11.66 1.53
N ILE A 122 0.08 -11.66 0.27
CA ILE A 122 -0.21 -10.43 -0.47
C ILE A 122 -1.27 -9.60 0.26
N ILE A 123 -2.40 -10.20 0.62
CA ILE A 123 -3.52 -9.49 1.28
C ILE A 123 -3.05 -8.79 2.56
N PHE A 124 -2.29 -9.47 3.40
CA PHE A 124 -1.80 -8.88 4.64
C PHE A 124 -0.72 -7.82 4.40
N ALA A 125 0.19 -8.03 3.44
CA ALA A 125 1.17 -7.02 3.07
C ALA A 125 0.51 -5.75 2.53
N LEU A 126 -0.52 -5.89 1.69
CA LEU A 126 -1.32 -4.77 1.18
C LEU A 126 -2.04 -4.01 2.31
N ARG A 127 -2.57 -4.71 3.31
CA ARG A 127 -3.20 -4.08 4.49
C ARG A 127 -2.18 -3.30 5.33
N ARG A 128 -0.97 -3.84 5.50
CA ARG A 128 0.12 -3.13 6.19
C ARG A 128 0.58 -1.91 5.41
N PHE A 129 0.72 -2.05 4.09
CA PHE A 129 1.07 -0.94 3.21
C PHE A 129 -0.02 0.14 3.15
N TYR A 130 -1.29 -0.25 3.19
CA TYR A 130 -2.40 0.69 3.33
C TYR A 130 -2.31 1.48 4.65
N LYS A 131 -2.09 0.79 5.76
CA LYS A 131 -2.01 1.45 7.08
C LYS A 131 -0.84 2.41 7.16
N SER A 132 0.33 2.06 6.62
CA SER A 132 1.49 2.97 6.60
C SER A 132 1.18 4.28 5.88
N ASN A 133 0.28 4.28 4.90
CA ASN A 133 -0.13 5.48 4.18
C ASN A 133 -0.99 6.44 5.02
N LEU A 134 -1.69 5.94 6.03
CA LEU A 134 -2.62 6.73 6.85
C LEU A 134 -1.96 7.30 8.11
N ARG A 135 -0.77 6.83 8.47
CA ARG A 135 -0.07 7.23 9.69
C ARG A 135 0.70 8.54 9.50
N SER A 136 0.82 9.31 10.58
CA SER A 136 1.66 10.52 10.66
C SER A 136 3.05 10.20 11.20
N GLU A 137 3.15 9.26 12.15
CA GLU A 137 4.39 8.97 12.86
C GLU A 137 5.31 8.07 12.04
N GLU A 138 6.50 8.58 11.76
CA GLU A 138 7.52 7.89 10.96
C GLU A 138 7.85 6.50 11.52
N GLU A 139 7.90 6.38 12.86
CA GLU A 139 8.16 5.13 13.58
C GLU A 139 7.14 4.04 13.26
N ASP A 140 5.87 4.41 13.20
CA ASP A 140 4.80 3.48 12.90
C ASP A 140 4.71 3.19 11.40
N ILE A 141 5.03 4.16 10.55
CA ILE A 141 5.08 3.98 9.09
C ILE A 141 6.15 2.93 8.77
N ILE A 142 7.39 3.12 9.23
CA ILE A 142 8.49 2.18 8.92
C ILE A 142 8.20 0.78 9.46
N ASN A 143 7.55 0.67 10.62
CA ASN A 143 7.24 -0.62 11.20
C ASN A 143 6.21 -1.39 10.35
N ASP A 144 5.16 -0.73 9.84
CA ASP A 144 4.20 -1.36 8.93
C ASP A 144 4.85 -1.78 7.60
N LEU A 145 5.73 -0.93 7.04
CA LEU A 145 6.46 -1.27 5.80
C LEU A 145 7.36 -2.49 5.98
N ILE A 146 8.08 -2.56 7.10
CA ILE A 146 8.97 -3.70 7.40
C ILE A 146 8.18 -4.97 7.64
N ILE A 147 7.05 -4.90 8.35
CA ILE A 147 6.18 -6.06 8.51
C ILE A 147 5.69 -6.54 7.13
N ALA A 148 5.29 -5.62 6.23
CA ALA A 148 4.88 -6.00 4.88
C ALA A 148 6.03 -6.69 4.09
N LEU A 149 7.25 -6.16 4.16
CA LEU A 149 8.43 -6.79 3.54
C LEU A 149 8.70 -8.19 4.10
N GLU A 150 8.69 -8.34 5.43
CA GLU A 150 8.88 -9.62 6.10
C GLU A 150 7.81 -10.64 5.70
N MET A 151 6.54 -10.22 5.60
CA MET A 151 5.46 -11.10 5.19
C MET A 151 5.61 -11.65 3.78
N LEU A 152 6.20 -10.86 2.88
CA LEU A 152 6.38 -11.22 1.46
C LEU A 152 7.63 -12.05 1.21
N LEU A 153 8.67 -11.88 2.02
CA LEU A 153 10.01 -12.39 1.72
C LEU A 153 10.58 -13.35 2.77
N SER A 154 10.03 -13.41 3.99
CA SER A 154 10.53 -14.32 5.03
C SER A 154 10.06 -15.75 4.81
N ASP A 155 10.92 -16.70 5.17
CA ASP A 155 10.52 -18.05 5.52
C ASP A 155 10.26 -18.11 7.04
N SER A 156 9.54 -19.12 7.52
CA SER A 156 9.18 -19.26 8.95
C SER A 156 10.39 -19.57 9.87
N GLU A 157 11.63 -19.42 9.37
CA GLU A 157 12.86 -19.78 10.06
C GLU A 157 13.37 -18.65 10.97
N LYS A 158 13.91 -19.02 12.13
CA LYS A 158 14.31 -18.07 13.21
C LYS A 158 15.73 -17.50 13.08
N GLY A 159 16.37 -17.56 11.90
CA GLY A 159 17.78 -17.19 11.71
C GLY A 159 18.05 -16.22 10.54
N GLU A 160 18.97 -15.28 10.75
CA GLU A 160 19.46 -14.26 9.79
C GLU A 160 18.41 -13.61 8.87
N ILE A 161 17.24 -13.30 9.44
CA ILE A 161 16.08 -12.76 8.73
C ILE A 161 16.48 -11.55 7.86
N THR A 162 17.20 -10.57 8.42
CA THR A 162 17.62 -9.38 7.66
C THR A 162 18.54 -9.68 6.47
N HIS A 163 19.44 -10.67 6.57
CA HIS A 163 20.36 -10.98 5.48
C HIS A 163 19.64 -11.67 4.32
N LYS A 164 18.84 -12.71 4.62
CA LYS A 164 18.03 -13.41 3.62
C LYS A 164 17.05 -12.46 2.94
N LEU A 165 16.36 -11.62 3.71
CA LEU A 165 15.43 -10.63 3.17
C LEU A 165 16.09 -9.63 2.22
N ALA A 166 17.28 -9.15 2.58
CA ALA A 166 18.05 -8.26 1.71
C ALA A 166 18.42 -8.96 0.39
N LEU A 167 18.95 -10.19 0.44
CA LEU A 167 19.29 -10.95 -0.76
C LEU A 167 18.07 -11.19 -1.66
N ARG A 168 16.94 -11.61 -1.08
CA ARG A 168 15.71 -11.88 -1.83
C ARG A 168 15.14 -10.62 -2.50
N LEU A 169 15.12 -9.50 -1.77
CA LEU A 169 14.69 -8.23 -2.35
C LEU A 169 15.60 -7.78 -3.50
N VAL A 170 16.92 -7.87 -3.30
CA VAL A 170 17.93 -7.56 -4.33
C VAL A 170 17.71 -8.39 -5.58
N ALA A 171 17.51 -9.70 -5.42
CA ALA A 171 17.28 -10.61 -6.54
C ALA A 171 16.09 -10.18 -7.39
N LEU A 172 14.95 -9.89 -6.76
CA LEU A 172 13.72 -9.53 -7.45
C LEU A 172 13.80 -8.14 -8.09
N LEU A 173 14.29 -7.13 -7.37
CA LEU A 173 14.39 -5.77 -7.88
C LEU A 173 15.39 -5.67 -9.04
N SER A 174 16.57 -6.26 -8.89
CA SER A 174 17.63 -6.20 -9.91
C SER A 174 17.27 -7.04 -11.13
N LYS A 175 16.56 -8.16 -10.97
CA LYS A 175 15.98 -8.92 -12.10
C LYS A 175 14.95 -8.10 -12.86
N SER A 176 14.03 -7.45 -12.15
CA SER A 176 12.90 -6.76 -12.77
C SER A 176 13.31 -5.45 -13.45
N LYS A 177 14.21 -4.69 -12.83
CA LYS A 177 14.66 -3.37 -13.32
C LYS A 177 16.17 -3.19 -13.09
N PRO A 178 17.03 -3.91 -13.85
CA PRO A 178 18.47 -3.90 -13.66
C PRO A 178 19.08 -2.50 -13.81
N ASP A 179 18.55 -1.68 -14.73
CA ASP A 179 19.04 -0.32 -14.98
C ASP A 179 18.75 0.66 -13.82
N ARG A 180 17.82 0.29 -12.93
CA ARG A 180 17.39 1.14 -11.81
C ARG A 180 17.90 0.67 -10.45
N TYR A 181 18.13 -0.62 -10.30
CA TYR A 181 18.45 -1.25 -9.02
C TYR A 181 19.77 -2.00 -9.10
N GLU A 182 20.86 -1.30 -8.76
CA GLU A 182 22.17 -1.92 -8.64
C GLU A 182 22.21 -2.84 -7.40
N PRO A 183 22.60 -4.13 -7.55
CA PRO A 183 22.47 -5.12 -6.48
C PRO A 183 23.12 -4.76 -5.14
N LEU A 184 24.38 -4.29 -5.15
CA LEU A 184 25.13 -4.00 -3.93
C LEU A 184 24.55 -2.78 -3.19
N THR A 185 24.09 -1.79 -3.95
CA THR A 185 23.42 -0.59 -3.45
C THR A 185 22.10 -0.96 -2.80
N VAL A 186 21.26 -1.77 -3.46
CA VAL A 186 20.00 -2.23 -2.87
C VAL A 186 20.27 -3.02 -1.59
N PHE A 187 21.25 -3.92 -1.60
CA PHE A 187 21.62 -4.72 -0.43
C PHE A 187 22.03 -3.83 0.75
N ALA A 188 22.94 -2.87 0.52
CA ALA A 188 23.39 -1.94 1.54
C ALA A 188 22.25 -1.06 2.08
N ASN A 189 21.34 -0.63 1.20
CA ASN A 189 20.17 0.16 1.58
C ASN A 189 19.22 -0.62 2.49
N VAL A 190 18.96 -1.90 2.19
CA VAL A 190 18.13 -2.75 3.05
C VAL A 190 18.76 -2.91 4.44
N LYS A 191 20.07 -3.10 4.53
CA LYS A 191 20.77 -3.17 5.83
C LYS A 191 20.58 -1.88 6.65
N LYS A 192 20.67 -0.70 6.00
CA LYS A 192 20.41 0.59 6.65
C LYS A 192 18.95 0.72 7.11
N ILE A 193 18.00 0.30 6.28
CA ILE A 193 16.56 0.28 6.61
C ILE A 193 16.29 -0.57 7.87
N TYR A 194 16.83 -1.78 7.96
CA TYR A 194 16.65 -2.64 9.13
C TYR A 194 17.35 -2.13 10.38
N ALA A 195 18.56 -1.55 10.23
CA ALA A 195 19.26 -0.91 11.34
C ALA A 195 18.43 0.27 11.89
N TYR A 196 17.80 1.05 11.01
CA TYR A 196 16.90 2.14 11.38
C TYR A 196 15.68 1.64 12.15
N ARG A 197 14.97 0.63 11.64
CA ARG A 197 13.82 0.00 12.32
C ARG A 197 14.22 -0.56 13.70
N SER A 198 15.35 -1.25 13.78
CA SER A 198 15.84 -1.80 15.05
C SER A 198 16.07 -0.69 16.07
N HIS A 199 16.68 0.41 15.65
CA HIS A 199 16.95 1.55 16.53
C HIS A 199 15.66 2.19 17.08
N ILE A 200 14.64 2.37 16.23
CA ILE A 200 13.33 2.90 16.63
C ILE A 200 12.68 1.99 17.68
N VAL A 201 12.61 0.69 17.41
CA VAL A 201 11.93 -0.27 18.30
C VAL A 201 12.64 -0.41 19.66
N HIS A 202 13.95 -0.20 19.71
CA HIS A 202 14.71 -0.24 20.96
C HIS A 202 14.75 1.10 21.71
N GLY A 203 14.01 2.12 21.26
CA GLY A 203 13.79 3.36 22.02
C GLY A 203 15.07 4.16 22.27
N ALA A 204 16.05 4.10 21.36
CA ALA A 204 17.30 4.81 21.50
C ALA A 204 17.16 6.30 21.13
N TYR A 205 16.22 7.00 21.78
CA TYR A 205 15.91 8.43 21.61
C TYR A 205 17.11 9.40 21.81
N LYS A 206 18.26 8.90 22.30
CA LYS A 206 19.43 9.71 22.69
C LYS A 206 20.53 9.83 21.62
N LYS A 207 20.48 9.10 20.51
CA LYS A 207 21.44 9.26 19.41
C LYS A 207 20.78 9.94 18.21
N LYS A 208 21.45 10.93 17.61
CA LYS A 208 21.08 11.43 16.27
C LYS A 208 21.24 10.26 15.29
N ILE A 209 20.12 9.68 14.87
CA ILE A 209 20.11 8.64 13.84
C ILE A 209 20.10 9.35 12.49
N ASN A 210 20.89 8.85 11.54
CA ASN A 210 20.74 9.28 10.16
C ASN A 210 19.43 8.69 9.60
N LYS A 211 18.47 9.56 9.30
CA LYS A 211 17.17 9.21 8.70
C LYS A 211 17.24 9.12 7.18
N GLU A 212 18.41 9.37 6.60
CA GLU A 212 18.61 9.48 5.18
C GLU A 212 19.69 8.52 4.68
N ILE A 213 19.56 8.12 3.43
CA ILE A 213 20.52 7.31 2.70
C ILE A 213 21.15 8.19 1.63
N GLN A 214 22.47 8.25 1.61
CA GLN A 214 23.21 8.88 0.51
C GLN A 214 23.10 8.01 -0.74
N LEU A 215 22.74 8.66 -1.84
CA LEU A 215 22.69 8.11 -3.19
C LEU A 215 24.04 8.36 -3.90
N THR A 216 24.23 7.69 -5.03
CA THR A 216 25.47 7.76 -5.83
C THR A 216 25.73 9.14 -6.45
N ASP A 217 24.70 9.98 -6.56
CA ASP A 217 24.72 11.34 -7.10
C ASP A 217 24.89 12.43 -6.02
N ASN A 218 25.34 12.05 -4.82
CA ASN A 218 25.43 12.90 -3.62
C ASN A 218 24.10 13.46 -3.09
N ASN A 219 22.96 13.06 -3.65
CA ASN A 219 21.66 13.37 -3.08
C ASN A 219 21.35 12.43 -1.90
N THR A 220 20.40 12.83 -1.06
CA THR A 220 19.92 11.99 0.03
C THR A 220 18.45 11.64 -0.16
N ILE A 221 18.07 10.44 0.29
CA ILE A 221 16.67 10.00 0.32
C ILE A 221 16.28 9.57 1.73
N PRO A 222 15.12 9.99 2.25
CA PRO A 222 14.63 9.48 3.53
C PRO A 222 14.46 7.97 3.50
N ILE A 223 14.83 7.30 4.59
CA ILE A 223 14.76 5.83 4.72
C ILE A 223 13.33 5.32 4.47
N VAL A 224 12.33 6.02 5.00
CA VAL A 224 10.92 5.66 4.81
C VAL A 224 10.49 5.78 3.35
N THR A 225 10.93 6.82 2.65
CA THR A 225 10.63 7.01 1.22
C THR A 225 11.22 5.88 0.38
N LEU A 226 12.48 5.52 0.65
CA LEU A 226 13.13 4.41 -0.05
C LEU A 226 12.47 3.06 0.26
N THR A 227 12.09 2.83 1.51
CA THR A 227 11.41 1.60 1.93
C THR A 227 10.05 1.46 1.24
N ASN A 228 9.28 2.56 1.15
CA ASN A 228 8.03 2.61 0.39
C ASN A 228 8.28 2.23 -1.07
N GLU A 229 9.26 2.83 -1.74
CA GLU A 229 9.56 2.56 -3.15
C GLU A 229 9.94 1.09 -3.38
N TYR A 230 10.77 0.51 -2.52
CA TYR A 230 11.14 -0.90 -2.61
C TYR A 230 9.95 -1.84 -2.41
N LEU A 231 9.12 -1.59 -1.40
CA LEU A 231 7.91 -2.39 -1.16
C LEU A 231 6.92 -2.25 -2.33
N ARG A 232 6.80 -1.05 -2.89
CA ARG A 232 5.96 -0.77 -4.07
C ARG A 232 6.38 -1.61 -5.26
N GLN A 233 7.67 -1.59 -5.60
CA GLN A 233 8.19 -2.41 -6.70
C GLN A 233 8.06 -3.90 -6.42
N LEU A 234 8.33 -4.32 -5.18
CA LEU A 234 8.19 -5.71 -4.78
C LEU A 234 6.76 -6.20 -4.97
N LEU A 235 5.77 -5.43 -4.53
CA LEU A 235 4.35 -5.75 -4.72
C LEU A 235 3.98 -5.86 -6.20
N ILE A 236 4.48 -4.94 -7.05
CA ILE A 236 4.29 -5.05 -8.51
C ILE A 236 4.85 -6.37 -9.04
N ILE A 237 6.07 -6.72 -8.67
CA ILE A 237 6.71 -7.98 -9.11
C ILE A 237 5.88 -9.18 -8.66
N LEU A 238 5.52 -9.25 -7.37
CA LEU A 238 4.83 -10.40 -6.79
C LEU A 238 3.37 -10.54 -7.24
N LEU A 239 2.72 -9.45 -7.66
CA LEU A 239 1.38 -9.48 -8.27
C LEU A 239 1.41 -9.99 -9.72
N HIS A 240 2.55 -9.93 -10.41
CA HIS A 240 2.70 -10.45 -11.77
C HIS A 240 3.37 -11.83 -11.80
N GLU A 241 4.33 -12.08 -10.91
CA GLU A 241 5.15 -13.29 -10.85
C GLU A 241 4.90 -14.06 -9.54
N HIS A 242 3.70 -14.66 -9.43
CA HIS A 242 3.24 -15.34 -8.21
C HIS A 242 4.15 -16.48 -7.74
N ALA A 243 4.97 -17.05 -8.63
CA ALA A 243 5.96 -18.08 -8.29
C ALA A 243 6.93 -17.62 -7.18
N TYR A 244 7.25 -16.32 -7.13
CA TYR A 244 8.16 -15.74 -6.15
C TYR A 244 7.53 -15.45 -4.79
N LEU A 245 6.24 -15.73 -4.60
CA LEU A 245 5.63 -15.73 -3.26
C LEU A 245 6.20 -16.85 -2.38
N LYS A 246 6.80 -17.88 -3.00
CA LYS A 246 7.56 -18.92 -2.30
C LYS A 246 9.01 -18.44 -2.16
N PRO A 247 9.52 -18.23 -0.92
CA PRO A 247 10.87 -17.72 -0.74
C PRO A 247 11.96 -18.62 -1.36
N SER A 248 11.75 -19.94 -1.38
CA SER A 248 12.66 -20.90 -2.02
C SER A 248 12.79 -20.69 -3.54
N ALA A 249 11.78 -20.16 -4.22
CA ALA A 249 11.88 -19.83 -5.64
C ALA A 249 12.81 -18.64 -5.87
N ILE A 250 12.85 -17.69 -4.93
CA ILE A 250 13.79 -16.56 -4.97
C ILE A 250 15.21 -17.04 -4.64
N ASP A 251 15.36 -17.93 -3.66
CA ASP A 251 16.66 -18.51 -3.32
C ASP A 251 17.25 -19.30 -4.49
N ASN A 252 16.42 -20.05 -5.22
CA ASN A 252 16.85 -20.71 -6.45
C ASN A 252 17.27 -19.71 -7.53
N LEU A 253 16.54 -18.62 -7.71
CA LEU A 253 16.92 -17.55 -8.64
C LEU A 253 18.30 -16.97 -8.30
N LEU A 254 18.60 -16.77 -7.01
CA LEU A 254 19.90 -16.31 -6.54
C LEU A 254 21.03 -17.28 -6.89
N LEU A 255 20.76 -18.60 -6.86
CA LEU A 255 21.75 -19.63 -7.14
C LEU A 255 21.99 -19.84 -8.64
N THR A 256 20.95 -19.77 -9.47
CA THR A 256 21.04 -20.09 -10.90
C THR A 256 21.27 -18.89 -11.80
N GLY A 257 20.92 -17.68 -11.33
CA GLY A 257 20.94 -16.46 -12.15
C GLY A 257 19.89 -16.43 -13.27
N VAL A 258 19.01 -17.43 -13.37
CA VAL A 258 17.99 -17.58 -14.43
C VAL A 258 16.64 -17.98 -13.80
N PRO A 259 15.51 -17.35 -14.16
CA PRO A 259 14.20 -17.75 -13.67
C PRO A 259 13.84 -19.17 -14.12
N ASN A 260 13.58 -20.07 -13.17
CA ASN A 260 13.01 -21.37 -13.48
C ASN A 260 11.54 -21.20 -13.89
N HIS A 261 11.25 -21.40 -15.17
CA HIS A 261 9.89 -21.65 -15.65
C HIS A 261 9.51 -23.09 -15.27
N PHE A 262 8.76 -23.26 -14.18
CA PHE A 262 8.04 -24.49 -13.86
C PHE A 262 6.55 -24.18 -13.72
#